data_AF-A0A377XGK4-F1
#
_entry.id   AF-A0A377XGK4-F1
#
_cell.length_a   1.000
_cell.length_b   1.000
_cell.length_c   1.000
_cell.angle_alpha   90.00
_cell.angle_beta   90.00
_cell.angle_gamma   90.00
#
_symmetry.space_group_name_H-M   'P 1'
#
loop_
_entity.id
_entity.type
_entity.pdbx_description
1 polymer ?
#
loop_
_entity_poly.entity_id
_entity_poly.type
_entity_poly.pdbx_seq_one_letter_code
_entity_poly.pdbx_strand_id
1 'polypeptide(L)'
;MVFWGQGKTTLLKNLLTQAHKRRMTVSVIVNDMSELDVDGVLIANTEIVDAASNNFVSISADSISSRSGIQKLDSALKNLLEKRSADFILLETSGSSHPLPLVRYLREHPLVSLKSIFVSC
;
A
#
# COMPACT_ATOMS: atom_id res chain seq x y z
N MET A 1 -4.57 -4.29 -2.93
CA MET A 1 -5.46 -5.40 -2.50
C MET A 1 -6.90 -4.91 -2.49
N VAL A 2 -7.81 -5.43 -3.32
CA VAL A 2 -9.24 -5.02 -3.35
C VAL A 2 -10.10 -6.10 -2.69
N PHE A 3 -10.96 -5.74 -1.72
CA PHE A 3 -11.78 -6.61 -0.87
C PHE A 3 -12.95 -5.79 -0.31
N TRP A 4 -14.10 -6.42 -0.09
CA TRP A 4 -15.22 -5.88 0.69
C TRP A 4 -15.34 -6.71 1.97
N GLY A 5 -14.76 -6.26 3.10
CA GLY A 5 -14.81 -6.96 4.40
C GLY A 5 -13.50 -6.95 5.22
N GLN A 6 -13.61 -7.25 6.53
CA GLN A 6 -12.65 -7.04 7.63
C GLN A 6 -11.33 -7.87 7.60
N GLY A 7 -10.89 -8.36 6.44
CA GLY A 7 -9.75 -9.29 6.31
C GLY A 7 -8.48 -8.71 5.69
N LYS A 8 -8.53 -7.52 5.06
CA LYS A 8 -7.40 -6.93 4.32
C LYS A 8 -6.23 -6.59 5.24
N THR A 9 -6.51 -5.81 6.28
CA THR A 9 -5.52 -5.35 7.27
C THR A 9 -4.88 -6.55 7.96
N THR A 10 -5.66 -7.59 8.26
CA THR A 10 -5.16 -8.86 8.83
C THR A 10 -4.20 -9.57 7.87
N LEU A 11 -4.55 -9.68 6.58
CA LEU A 11 -3.68 -10.27 5.58
C LEU A 11 -2.41 -9.43 5.38
N LEU A 12 -2.52 -8.11 5.34
CA LEU A 12 -1.36 -7.21 5.25
C LEU A 12 -0.40 -7.41 6.44
N LYS A 13 -0.92 -7.44 7.68
CA LYS A 13 -0.12 -7.73 8.89
C LYS A 13 0.59 -9.07 8.81
N ASN A 14 -0.11 -10.10 8.32
CA ASN A 14 0.47 -11.44 8.14
C ASN A 14 1.57 -11.45 7.06
N LEU A 15 1.42 -10.70 5.97
CA LEU A 15 2.44 -10.55 4.94
C LEU A 15 3.68 -9.81 5.48
N LEU A 16 3.49 -8.72 6.22
CA LEU A 16 4.57 -7.97 6.86
C LEU A 16 5.36 -8.83 7.85
N THR A 17 4.65 -9.57 8.70
CA THR A 17 5.27 -10.49 9.66
C THR A 17 6.10 -11.57 8.96
N GLN A 18 5.60 -12.13 7.86
CA GLN A 18 6.33 -13.13 7.09
C GLN A 18 7.55 -12.56 6.36
N ALA A 19 7.42 -11.36 5.79
CA ALA A 19 8.54 -10.68 5.15
C ALA A 19 9.65 -10.35 6.15
N HIS A 20 9.28 -9.85 7.34
CA HIS A 20 10.22 -9.59 8.43
C HIS A 20 10.96 -10.86 8.87
N LYS A 21 10.24 -11.98 9.06
CA LYS A 21 10.85 -13.29 9.38
C LYS A 21 11.83 -13.76 8.31
N ARG A 22 11.61 -13.39 7.04
CA ARG A 22 12.48 -13.69 5.90
C ARG A 22 13.57 -12.64 5.67
N ARG A 23 13.69 -11.63 6.54
CA ARG A 23 14.61 -10.49 6.43
C ARG A 23 14.46 -9.71 5.10
N MET A 24 13.24 -9.65 4.59
CA MET A 24 12.89 -8.88 3.40
C MET A 24 12.45 -7.48 3.81
N THR A 25 12.95 -6.47 3.11
CA THR A 25 12.58 -5.09 3.33
C THR A 25 11.26 -4.78 2.62
N VAL A 26 10.27 -4.29 3.37
CA VAL A 26 8.94 -3.99 2.84
C VAL A 26 8.55 -2.57 3.19
N SER A 27 8.03 -1.86 2.19
CA SER A 27 7.33 -0.59 2.36
C SER A 27 5.85 -0.77 2.09
N VAL A 28 5.02 0.05 2.73
CA VAL A 28 3.56 -0.04 2.63
C VAL A 28 2.97 1.29 2.21
N ILE A 29 2.03 1.22 1.28
CA ILE A 29 1.13 2.33 0.95
C ILE A 29 -0.28 1.87 1.26
N VAL A 30 -0.99 2.64 2.09
CA VAL A 30 -2.39 2.41 2.41
C VAL A 30 -3.21 3.56 1.84
N ASN A 31 -4.34 3.23 1.22
CA ASN A 31 -5.36 4.21 0.91
C ASN A 31 -6.43 4.19 2.00
N ASP A 32 -6.33 5.10 2.96
CA ASP A 32 -7.32 5.29 4.00
C ASP A 32 -8.39 6.29 3.53
N MET A 33 -9.66 5.87 3.58
CA MET A 33 -10.84 6.66 3.21
C MET A 33 -11.63 7.13 4.44
N SER A 34 -11.16 6.80 5.65
CA SER A 34 -11.83 7.16 6.89
C SER A 34 -11.22 8.42 7.52
N GLU A 35 -12.06 9.27 8.12
CA GLU A 35 -11.59 10.51 8.80
C GLU A 35 -10.74 10.22 10.05
N LEU A 36 -10.76 8.97 10.52
CA LEU A 36 -9.93 8.46 11.59
C LEU A 36 -8.95 7.46 10.96
N ASP A 37 -7.64 7.73 10.97
CA ASP A 37 -6.57 6.90 10.35
C ASP A 37 -6.38 5.53 11.06
N VAL A 38 -7.44 4.71 11.12
CA VAL A 38 -7.48 3.48 11.91
C VAL A 38 -6.60 2.41 11.26
N ASP A 39 -6.59 2.32 9.93
CA ASP A 39 -5.78 1.33 9.22
C ASP A 39 -4.29 1.69 9.31
N GLY A 40 -3.93 2.97 9.21
CA GLY A 40 -2.57 3.45 9.41
C GLY A 40 -2.04 3.16 10.81
N VAL A 41 -2.84 3.45 11.84
CA VAL A 41 -2.51 3.15 13.24
C VAL A 41 -2.39 1.64 13.49
N LEU A 42 -3.25 0.81 12.90
CA LEU A 42 -3.21 -0.65 13.09
C LEU A 42 -1.95 -1.28 12.48
N ILE A 43 -1.45 -0.74 11.37
CA ILE A 43 -0.26 -1.22 10.66
C ILE A 43 1.02 -0.69 11.32
N ALA A 44 1.02 0.58 11.76
CA ALA A 44 2.13 1.19 12.50
C ALA A 44 2.39 0.51 13.86
N ASN A 45 1.38 -0.13 14.46
CA ASN A 45 1.54 -0.94 15.68
C ASN A 45 2.25 -2.29 15.46
N THR A 46 2.60 -2.64 14.22
CA THR A 46 3.58 -3.68 13.96
C THR A 46 4.94 -2.97 13.89
N GLU A 47 5.87 -3.25 14.81
CA GLU A 47 7.23 -2.62 14.86
C GLU A 47 8.07 -2.78 13.56
N ILE A 48 7.47 -3.28 12.49
CA ILE A 48 8.01 -3.57 11.17
C ILE A 48 7.86 -2.34 10.23
N VAL A 49 6.79 -1.58 10.38
CA VAL A 49 6.49 -0.42 9.52
C VAL A 49 6.12 0.78 10.36
N ASP A 50 6.76 1.90 10.08
CA ASP A 50 6.64 3.12 10.85
C ASP A 50 6.90 4.32 9.93
N ALA A 51 6.08 5.36 10.06
CA ALA A 51 6.23 6.58 9.30
C ALA A 51 7.58 7.26 9.58
N ALA A 52 8.08 7.22 10.83
CA ALA A 52 9.40 7.77 11.15
C ALA A 52 10.54 6.95 10.53
N SER A 53 10.33 5.66 10.31
CA SER A 53 11.23 4.75 9.59
C SER A 53 11.11 4.83 8.06
N ASN A 54 10.25 5.72 7.56
CA ASN A 54 10.03 6.03 6.16
C ASN A 54 9.80 4.79 5.26
N ASN A 55 9.08 3.81 5.79
CA ASN A 55 8.62 2.63 5.04
C ASN A 55 7.09 2.51 5.05
N PHE A 56 6.39 3.59 5.39
CA PHE A 56 4.93 3.65 5.44
C PHE A 56 4.42 5.00 4.89
N VAL A 57 3.41 4.96 4.02
CA VAL A 57 2.69 6.15 3.53
C VAL A 57 1.19 5.89 3.57
N SER A 58 0.43 6.76 4.22
CA SER A 58 -1.03 6.80 4.15
C SER A 58 -1.47 7.86 3.13
N ILE A 59 -2.32 7.47 2.18
CA ILE A 59 -2.91 8.36 1.18
C ILE A 59 -4.38 8.57 1.53
N SER A 60 -4.72 9.77 1.98
CA SER A 60 -6.10 10.24 2.12
C SER A 60 -6.54 10.89 0.81
N ALA A 61 -7.38 10.21 0.03
CA ALA A 61 -7.93 10.73 -1.23
C ALA A 61 -9.39 10.30 -1.37
N ASP A 62 -10.13 10.90 -2.31
CA ASP A 62 -11.33 10.27 -2.88
C ASP A 62 -10.86 9.26 -3.94
N SER A 63 -11.13 7.98 -3.73
CA SER A 63 -10.68 6.80 -4.50
C SER A 63 -9.24 6.85 -5.07
N ILE A 64 -8.32 6.01 -4.59
CA ILE A 64 -6.96 5.90 -5.18
C ILE A 64 -6.96 5.52 -6.67
N SER A 65 -8.07 4.96 -7.18
CA SER A 65 -8.25 4.65 -8.61
C SER A 65 -8.69 5.84 -9.48
N SER A 66 -8.90 7.03 -8.90
CA SER A 66 -9.17 8.27 -9.61
C SER A 66 -7.89 8.89 -10.20
N ARG A 67 -8.02 9.89 -11.08
CA ARG A 67 -6.86 10.60 -11.66
C ARG A 67 -5.99 11.25 -10.58
N SER A 68 -6.59 11.92 -9.60
CA SER A 68 -5.88 12.54 -8.48
C SER A 68 -5.31 11.49 -7.51
N GLY A 69 -6.03 10.38 -7.30
CA GLY A 69 -5.55 9.24 -6.52
C GLY A 69 -4.27 8.61 -7.10
N ILE A 70 -4.23 8.42 -8.42
CA ILE A 70 -3.05 7.90 -9.12
C ILE A 70 -1.85 8.87 -9.00
N GLN A 71 -2.07 10.19 -9.08
CA GLN A 71 -1.00 11.18 -8.88
C GLN A 71 -0.43 11.16 -7.45
N LYS A 72 -1.29 10.96 -6.45
CA LYS A 72 -0.86 10.79 -5.06
C LYS A 72 -0.07 9.49 -4.88
N LEU A 73 -0.51 8.40 -5.52
CA LEU A 73 0.21 7.13 -5.55
C LEU A 73 1.60 7.27 -6.18
N ASP A 74 1.72 7.98 -7.30
CA ASP A 74 3.02 8.29 -7.94
C ASP A 74 3.97 9.00 -6.98
N SER A 75 3.48 10.05 -6.33
CA SER A 75 4.25 10.83 -5.36
C SER A 75 4.70 9.98 -4.17
N ALA A 76 3.83 9.11 -3.67
CA ALA A 76 4.13 8.19 -2.57
C ALA A 76 5.20 7.16 -2.97
N LEU A 77 5.10 6.58 -4.17
CA LEU A 77 6.07 5.63 -4.70
C LEU A 77 7.46 6.28 -4.84
N LYS A 78 7.53 7.49 -5.42
CA LYS A 78 8.79 8.23 -5.56
C LYS A 78 9.43 8.54 -4.21
N ASN A 79 8.65 9.05 -3.25
CA ASN A 79 9.13 9.37 -1.90
C ASN A 79 9.68 8.12 -1.17
N LEU A 80 9.01 6.98 -1.28
CA LEU A 80 9.50 5.71 -0.72
C LEU A 80 10.83 5.30 -1.38
N LEU A 81 10.89 5.31 -2.72
CA LEU A 81 12.05 4.86 -3.48
C LEU A 81 13.28 5.76 -3.30
N GLU A 82 13.10 7.08 -3.14
CA GLU A 82 14.20 8.02 -2.93
C GLU A 82 14.88 7.83 -1.56
N LYS A 83 14.08 7.52 -0.54
CA LYS A 83 14.57 7.47 0.85
C LYS A 83 15.00 6.08 1.28
N ARG A 84 14.43 5.03 0.70
CA ARG A 84 14.78 3.65 1.05
C ARG A 84 14.44 2.67 -0.07
N SER A 85 15.42 1.89 -0.52
CA SER A 85 15.13 0.72 -1.35
C SER A 85 14.42 -0.35 -0.51
N ALA A 86 13.29 -0.83 -1.02
CA ALA A 86 12.55 -1.95 -0.46
C ALA A 86 12.45 -3.08 -1.49
N ASP A 87 12.54 -4.33 -1.03
CA ASP A 87 12.36 -5.50 -1.89
C ASP A 87 10.92 -5.57 -2.43
N PHE A 88 9.95 -5.16 -1.59
CA PHE A 88 8.53 -5.15 -1.94
C PHE A 88 7.83 -3.88 -1.45
N ILE A 89 6.89 -3.40 -2.27
CA ILE A 89 5.93 -2.38 -1.87
C ILE A 89 4.55 -3.04 -1.84
N LEU A 90 3.89 -3.02 -0.68
CA LEU A 90 2.52 -3.50 -0.51
C LEU A 90 1.56 -2.32 -0.63
N LEU A 91 0.65 -2.39 -1.61
CA LEU A 91 -0.41 -1.40 -1.81
C LEU A 91 -1.75 -1.95 -1.31
N GLU A 92 -2.21 -1.46 -0.17
CA GLU A 92 -3.55 -1.69 0.33
C GLU A 92 -4.50 -0.61 -0.20
N THR A 93 -5.59 -1.05 -0.82
CA THR A 93 -6.60 -0.16 -1.41
C THR A 93 -7.94 -0.38 -0.73
N SER A 94 -8.80 0.64 -0.74
CA SER A 94 -10.17 0.51 -0.22
C SER A 94 -10.98 -0.55 -0.97
N GLY A 95 -12.08 -1.02 -0.39
CA GLY A 95 -13.01 -1.92 -1.07
C GLY A 95 -13.70 -1.30 -2.28
N SER A 96 -13.88 0.02 -2.30
CA SER A 96 -14.47 0.77 -3.41
C SER A 96 -13.53 1.05 -4.58
N SER A 97 -12.26 0.66 -4.48
CA SER A 97 -11.25 0.94 -5.52
C SER A 97 -11.46 0.08 -6.76
N HIS A 98 -11.37 0.68 -7.95
CA HIS A 98 -11.40 -0.05 -9.21
C HIS A 98 -10.01 -0.60 -9.54
N PRO A 99 -9.84 -1.93 -9.75
CA PRO A 99 -8.52 -2.51 -10.01
C PRO A 99 -7.90 -2.03 -11.33
N LEU A 100 -8.69 -1.88 -12.40
CA LEU A 100 -8.18 -1.69 -13.75
C LEU A 100 -7.31 -0.42 -13.92
N PRO A 101 -7.72 0.78 -13.45
CA PRO A 101 -6.86 1.96 -13.51
C PRO A 101 -5.51 1.78 -12.81
N LEU A 102 -5.51 1.15 -11.63
CA LEU A 102 -4.29 0.91 -10.84
C LEU A 102 -3.37 -0.09 -11.54
N VAL A 103 -3.91 -1.16 -12.11
CA VAL A 103 -3.13 -2.18 -12.82
C VAL A 103 -2.47 -1.60 -14.06
N ARG A 104 -3.20 -0.80 -14.85
CA ARG A 104 -2.63 -0.12 -16.02
C ARG A 104 -1.47 0.78 -15.61
N TYR A 105 -1.70 1.64 -14.63
CA TYR A 105 -0.69 2.54 -14.10
C TYR A 105 0.57 1.80 -13.61
N LEU A 106 0.40 0.78 -12.76
CA LEU A 106 1.52 0.04 -12.16
C LEU A 106 2.27 -0.86 -13.15
N ARG A 107 1.63 -1.28 -14.26
CA ARG A 107 2.31 -2.05 -15.32
C ARG A 107 3.21 -1.17 -16.19
N GLU A 108 2.85 0.09 -16.35
CA GLU A 108 3.56 1.07 -17.19
C GLU A 108 4.53 1.93 -16.39
N HIS A 109 4.57 1.77 -15.06
CA HIS A 109 5.39 2.59 -14.19
C HIS A 109 6.90 2.36 -14.43
N PRO A 110 7.72 3.42 -14.57
CA PRO A 110 9.14 3.27 -14.92
C PRO A 110 10.01 2.75 -13.77
N LEU A 111 9.59 2.94 -12.52
CA LEU A 111 10.41 2.63 -11.34
C LEU A 111 9.97 1.40 -10.54
N VAL A 112 8.78 0.86 -10.82
CA VAL A 112 8.26 -0.30 -10.07
C VAL A 112 7.65 -1.30 -11.04
N SER A 113 7.61 -2.57 -10.64
CA SER A 113 7.02 -3.65 -11.44
C SER A 113 5.93 -4.35 -10.63
N LEU A 114 4.72 -4.41 -11.18
CA LEU A 114 3.61 -5.12 -10.57
C LEU A 114 3.87 -6.63 -10.56
N LYS A 115 4.07 -7.21 -9.36
CA LYS A 115 4.33 -8.65 -9.19
C LYS A 115 3.05 -9.48 -9.10
N SER A 116 2.06 -9.01 -8.35
CA SER A 116 0.84 -9.77 -8.06
C SER A 116 -0.30 -8.84 -7.67
N ILE A 117 -1.53 -9.27 -7.93
CA ILE A 117 -2.75 -8.59 -7.49
C ILE A 117 -3.56 -9.60 -6.70
N PHE A 118 -3.99 -9.23 -5.51
CA PHE A 118 -4.96 -9.99 -4.72
C PHE A 118 -6.31 -9.28 -4.78
N VAL A 119 -7.31 -10.00 -5.32
CA VAL A 119 -8.72 -9.62 -5.37
C VAL A 119 -9.49 -10.79 -4.78
N SER A 120 -10.30 -10.55 -3.76
CA SER A 120 -11.29 -11.52 -3.28
C SER A 120 -12.67 -11.05 -3.71
N CYS A 121 -13.43 -11.93 -4.35
CA CYS A 121 -14.86 -11.77 -4.55
C CYS A 121 -15.61 -11.94 -3.23
#